data_AF-A0A4Z2EV05-F1
#
_entry.id   AF-A0A4Z2EV05-F1
#
_cell.length_a   1.000
_cell.length_b   1.000
_cell.length_c   1.000
_cell.angle_alpha   90.00
_cell.angle_beta   90.00
_cell.angle_gamma   90.00
#
_symmetry.space_group_name_H-M   'P 1'
#
loop_
_entity.id
_entity.type
_entity.pdbx_description
1 polymer ?
#
loop_
_entity_poly.entity_id
_entity_poly.type
_entity_poly.pdbx_seq_one_letter_code
_entity_poly.pdbx_strand_id
1 'polypeptide(L)'
;MELSVLTADVQKLDARCELWALRAESTAWMDQWEQLLLSQVVVSQAQGNISRWKERALSLASVIPTHDALLQDTSGTLQSFSCRVAFLSALQSPSLKQRHWKDLLQGQLYDPEKEVKVSQLMSQQLDHTRITKVCRDAQVQSSMEQSFQKLRLAWSCRLFQLETFTLPGPDLQPDATVIITVNIVNVRGRGVGPPGPLTLRPAGLEVLSAEMESDVMSVSAMAASPHSATFRLQIQAWLRSVAALGKLGGNTDL
;
A
#
# COMPACT_ATOMS: atom_id res chain seq x y z
N MET A 1 -1.17 -61.96 -15.77
CA MET A 1 -1.73 -61.35 -14.55
C MET A 1 -0.65 -60.99 -13.54
N GLU A 2 0.43 -61.76 -13.37
CA GLU A 2 1.51 -61.42 -12.44
C GLU A 2 2.42 -60.26 -12.88
N LEU A 3 2.73 -60.15 -14.18
CA LEU A 3 3.55 -59.05 -14.72
C LEU A 3 2.93 -57.66 -14.47
N SER A 4 1.59 -57.53 -14.49
CA SER A 4 0.90 -56.27 -14.22
C SER A 4 0.93 -55.90 -12.73
N VAL A 5 0.93 -56.88 -11.83
CA VAL A 5 1.03 -56.63 -10.38
C VAL A 5 2.45 -56.18 -10.04
N LEU A 6 3.48 -56.86 -10.57
CA LEU A 6 4.87 -56.48 -10.38
C LEU A 6 5.15 -55.06 -10.92
N THR A 7 4.61 -54.72 -12.10
CA THR A 7 4.76 -53.38 -12.68
C THR A 7 4.14 -52.30 -11.79
N ALA A 8 2.95 -52.56 -11.22
CA ALA A 8 2.29 -51.64 -10.31
C ALA A 8 3.07 -51.46 -8.99
N ASP A 9 3.68 -52.52 -8.46
CA ASP A 9 4.45 -52.44 -7.23
C ASP A 9 5.80 -51.73 -7.41
N VAL A 10 6.45 -51.90 -8.57
CA VAL A 10 7.62 -51.09 -8.95
C VAL A 10 7.26 -49.61 -9.02
N GLN A 11 6.14 -49.25 -9.66
CA GLN A 11 5.68 -47.85 -9.73
C GLN A 11 5.39 -47.25 -8.36
N LYS A 12 4.84 -48.02 -7.42
CA LYS A 12 4.63 -47.55 -6.04
C LYS A 12 5.94 -47.34 -5.30
N LEU A 13 6.92 -48.22 -5.49
CA LEU A 13 8.25 -48.07 -4.89
C LEU A 13 8.95 -46.81 -5.43
N ASP A 14 8.93 -46.61 -6.74
CA ASP A 14 9.50 -45.42 -7.39
C ASP A 14 8.83 -44.15 -6.87
N ALA A 15 7.49 -44.12 -6.82
CA ALA A 15 6.74 -42.98 -6.29
C ALA A 15 7.09 -42.71 -4.81
N ARG A 16 7.32 -43.75 -4.00
CA ARG A 16 7.71 -43.61 -2.59
C ARG A 16 9.15 -43.09 -2.44
N CYS A 17 10.07 -43.54 -3.29
CA CYS A 17 11.43 -42.99 -3.36
C CYS A 17 11.42 -41.51 -3.76
N GLU A 18 10.62 -41.14 -4.74
CA GLU A 18 10.43 -39.74 -5.14
C GLU A 18 9.83 -38.88 -4.03
N LEU A 19 8.86 -39.40 -3.28
CA LEU A 19 8.27 -38.69 -2.15
C LEU A 19 9.30 -38.44 -1.03
N TRP A 20 10.16 -39.41 -0.74
CA TRP A 20 11.28 -39.23 0.19
C TRP A 20 12.27 -38.17 -0.30
N ALA A 21 12.61 -38.18 -1.59
CA ALA A 21 13.49 -37.17 -2.18
C ALA A 21 12.88 -35.77 -2.08
N LEU A 22 11.58 -35.63 -2.39
CA LEU A 22 10.85 -34.37 -2.25
C LEU A 22 10.86 -33.87 -0.80
N ARG A 23 10.61 -34.76 0.17
CA ARG A 23 10.64 -34.41 1.58
C ARG A 23 12.02 -33.90 1.97
N ALA A 24 13.08 -34.64 1.65
CA ALA A 24 14.46 -34.25 1.97
C ALA A 24 14.86 -32.91 1.33
N GLU A 25 14.54 -32.73 0.05
CA GLU A 25 14.80 -31.49 -0.70
C GLU A 25 14.09 -30.30 -0.06
N SER A 26 12.78 -30.43 0.18
CA SER A 26 11.97 -29.34 0.73
C SER A 26 12.39 -29.00 2.16
N THR A 27 12.64 -29.99 3.03
CA THR A 27 13.07 -29.73 4.41
C THR A 27 14.43 -29.05 4.46
N ALA A 28 15.41 -29.53 3.69
CA ALA A 28 16.73 -28.92 3.66
C ALA A 28 16.66 -27.46 3.17
N TRP A 29 15.84 -27.19 2.17
CA TRP A 29 15.64 -25.83 1.68
C TRP A 29 14.90 -24.95 2.69
N MET A 30 13.85 -25.46 3.34
CA MET A 30 13.12 -24.74 4.39
C MET A 30 14.05 -24.36 5.54
N ASP A 31 14.88 -25.29 6.01
CA ASP A 31 15.85 -25.03 7.09
C ASP A 31 16.83 -23.92 6.72
N GLN A 32 17.38 -23.96 5.50
CA GLN A 32 18.27 -22.90 5.00
C GLN A 32 17.55 -21.55 4.89
N TRP A 33 16.33 -21.56 4.37
CA TRP A 33 15.54 -20.36 4.18
C TRP A 33 15.15 -19.71 5.51
N GLU A 34 14.85 -20.51 6.54
CA GLU A 34 14.54 -20.02 7.88
C GLU A 34 15.76 -19.39 8.59
N GLN A 35 16.99 -19.66 8.13
CA GLN A 35 18.20 -19.02 8.63
C GLN A 35 18.48 -17.65 8.01
N LEU A 36 17.79 -17.28 6.93
CA LEU A 36 17.96 -15.98 6.28
C LEU A 36 17.43 -14.85 7.16
N LEU A 37 18.02 -13.68 6.98
CA LEU A 37 17.50 -12.45 7.55
C LEU A 37 16.19 -12.07 6.87
N LEU A 38 15.25 -11.50 7.62
CA LEU A 38 13.97 -11.05 7.09
C LEU A 38 14.13 -10.07 5.91
N SER A 39 15.19 -9.25 5.92
CA SER A 39 15.53 -8.31 4.85
C SER A 39 16.07 -8.98 3.57
N GLN A 40 16.62 -10.20 3.68
CA GLN A 40 17.18 -10.96 2.57
C GLN A 40 16.17 -11.93 1.95
N VAL A 41 15.06 -12.18 2.64
CA VAL A 41 14.05 -13.15 2.22
C VAL A 41 13.30 -12.66 0.99
N VAL A 42 13.32 -13.48 -0.06
CA VAL A 42 12.49 -13.29 -1.25
C VAL A 42 11.27 -14.20 -1.13
N VAL A 43 10.14 -13.65 -0.68
CA VAL A 43 8.90 -14.41 -0.46
C VAL A 43 8.38 -15.08 -1.74
N SER A 44 8.49 -14.41 -2.90
CA SER A 44 8.05 -14.97 -4.19
C SER A 44 8.83 -16.22 -4.59
N GLN A 45 10.12 -16.31 -4.24
CA GLN A 45 10.93 -17.51 -4.45
C GLN A 45 10.39 -18.67 -3.62
N ALA A 46 10.09 -18.44 -2.34
CA ALA A 46 9.53 -19.44 -1.45
C ALA A 46 8.16 -19.93 -1.96
N GLN A 47 7.29 -19.01 -2.39
CA GLN A 47 5.99 -19.35 -3.00
C GLN A 47 6.15 -20.22 -4.24
N GLY A 48 7.09 -19.88 -5.14
CA GLY A 48 7.38 -20.66 -6.34
C GLY A 48 7.84 -22.09 -6.02
N ASN A 49 8.72 -22.25 -5.04
CA ASN A 49 9.19 -23.57 -4.59
C ASN A 49 8.06 -24.39 -3.96
N ILE A 50 7.25 -23.77 -3.09
CA ILE A 50 6.08 -24.42 -2.48
C ILE A 50 5.11 -24.93 -3.54
N SER A 51 4.77 -24.10 -4.54
CA SER A 51 3.87 -24.52 -5.62
C SER A 51 4.42 -25.73 -6.37
N ARG A 52 5.70 -25.70 -6.74
CA ARG A 52 6.38 -26.82 -7.40
C ARG A 52 6.34 -28.11 -6.57
N TRP A 53 6.65 -28.01 -5.28
CA TRP A 53 6.64 -29.17 -4.38
C TRP A 53 5.23 -29.70 -4.14
N LYS A 54 4.22 -28.83 -4.03
CA LYS A 54 2.81 -29.24 -3.92
C LYS A 54 2.33 -29.93 -5.19
N GLU A 55 2.67 -29.41 -6.38
CA GLU A 55 2.36 -30.06 -7.66
C GLU A 55 3.00 -31.44 -7.75
N ARG A 56 4.27 -31.57 -7.34
CA ARG A 56 4.96 -32.88 -7.30
C ARG A 56 4.34 -33.84 -6.29
N ALA A 57 3.96 -33.38 -5.10
CA ALA A 57 3.24 -34.21 -4.13
C ALA A 57 1.88 -34.68 -4.67
N LEU A 58 1.15 -33.80 -5.36
CA LEU A 58 -0.12 -34.10 -6.01
C LEU A 58 0.03 -35.13 -7.14
N SER A 59 1.08 -35.04 -7.96
CA SER A 59 1.32 -36.05 -9.00
C SER A 59 1.59 -37.44 -8.39
N LEU A 60 2.33 -37.50 -7.28
CA LEU A 60 2.63 -38.75 -6.57
C LEU A 60 1.38 -39.35 -5.89
N ALA A 61 0.41 -38.52 -5.49
CA ALA A 61 -0.86 -38.96 -4.91
C ALA A 61 -1.75 -39.76 -5.87
N SER A 62 -1.45 -39.75 -7.19
CA SER A 62 -2.14 -40.60 -8.17
C SER A 62 -1.71 -42.07 -8.11
N VAL A 63 -0.52 -42.35 -7.56
CA VAL A 63 0.08 -43.68 -7.47
C VAL A 63 0.12 -44.19 -6.02
N ILE A 64 0.35 -43.28 -5.07
CA ILE A 64 0.42 -43.58 -3.64
C ILE A 64 -0.99 -43.48 -3.02
N PRO A 65 -1.39 -44.41 -2.12
CA PRO A 65 -2.65 -44.30 -1.40
C PRO A 65 -2.79 -42.98 -0.65
N THR A 66 -3.98 -42.39 -0.69
CA THR A 66 -4.28 -41.08 -0.04
C THR A 66 -4.07 -41.08 1.47
N HIS A 67 -4.17 -42.23 2.12
CA HIS A 67 -3.95 -42.41 3.56
C HIS A 67 -2.50 -42.77 3.92
N ASP A 68 -1.57 -42.73 2.96
CA ASP A 68 -0.16 -42.95 3.25
C ASP A 68 0.37 -41.86 4.20
N ALA A 69 0.98 -42.30 5.29
CA ALA A 69 1.46 -41.41 6.35
C ALA A 69 2.55 -40.44 5.87
N LEU A 70 3.44 -40.88 4.98
CA LEU A 70 4.52 -40.04 4.46
C LEU A 70 3.96 -38.95 3.54
N LEU A 71 2.97 -39.30 2.71
CA LEU A 71 2.32 -38.34 1.82
C LEU A 71 1.54 -37.28 2.60
N GLN A 72 0.79 -37.70 3.62
CA GLN A 72 0.06 -36.82 4.52
C GLN A 72 0.99 -35.89 5.30
N ASP A 73 2.07 -36.43 5.89
CA ASP A 73 3.06 -35.63 6.62
C ASP A 73 3.77 -34.61 5.71
N THR A 74 4.17 -35.03 4.51
CA THR A 74 4.84 -34.15 3.54
C THR A 74 3.89 -33.03 3.10
N SER A 75 2.64 -33.37 2.76
CA SER A 75 1.63 -32.40 2.35
C SER A 75 1.27 -31.43 3.47
N GLY A 76 1.12 -31.94 4.70
CA GLY A 76 0.89 -31.13 5.91
C GLY A 76 2.04 -30.16 6.17
N THR A 77 3.28 -30.62 6.06
CA THR A 77 4.48 -29.79 6.20
C THR A 77 4.51 -28.66 5.16
N LEU A 78 4.30 -28.99 3.88
CA LEU A 78 4.26 -28.02 2.80
C LEU A 78 3.11 -27.01 2.97
N GLN A 79 1.96 -27.44 3.47
CA GLN A 79 0.84 -26.56 3.75
C GLN A 79 1.13 -25.62 4.93
N SER A 80 1.71 -26.14 6.02
CA SER A 80 2.14 -25.35 7.17
C SER A 80 3.16 -24.29 6.74
N PHE A 81 4.17 -24.68 5.96
CA PHE A 81 5.15 -23.75 5.42
C PHE A 81 4.52 -22.72 4.48
N SER A 82 3.58 -23.11 3.63
CA SER A 82 2.81 -22.19 2.78
C SER A 82 2.11 -21.10 3.60
N CYS A 83 1.50 -21.46 4.73
CA CYS A 83 0.87 -20.50 5.64
C CYS A 83 1.92 -19.55 6.27
N ARG A 84 3.08 -20.07 6.67
CA ARG A 84 4.19 -19.27 7.22
C ARG A 84 4.83 -18.33 6.18
N VAL A 85 4.90 -18.73 4.92
CA VAL A 85 5.39 -17.86 3.83
C VAL A 85 4.39 -16.76 3.51
N ALA A 86 3.10 -17.08 3.42
CA ALA A 86 2.05 -16.07 3.27
C ALA A 86 2.06 -15.07 4.43
N PHE A 87 2.33 -15.55 5.63
CA PHE A 87 2.52 -14.73 6.81
C PHE A 87 3.67 -13.72 6.66
N LEU A 88 4.84 -14.15 6.19
CA LEU A 88 5.97 -13.26 5.94
C LEU A 88 5.72 -12.24 4.84
N SER A 89 4.97 -12.63 3.81
CA SER A 89 4.57 -11.71 2.74
C SER A 89 3.86 -10.47 3.27
N ALA A 90 2.98 -10.65 4.26
CA ALA A 90 2.25 -9.56 4.90
C ALA A 90 3.18 -8.68 5.74
N LEU A 91 4.15 -9.29 6.41
CA LEU A 91 5.13 -8.60 7.24
C LEU A 91 6.18 -7.81 6.46
N GLN A 92 6.47 -8.19 5.21
CA GLN A 92 7.33 -7.42 4.32
C GLN A 92 6.60 -6.26 3.63
N SER A 93 5.34 -6.00 3.97
CA SER A 93 4.60 -4.87 3.38
C SER A 93 5.26 -3.53 3.71
N PRO A 94 5.51 -2.66 2.72
CA PRO A 94 6.06 -1.32 2.97
C PRO A 94 5.13 -0.41 3.77
N SER A 95 3.85 -0.80 3.92
CA SER A 95 2.88 -0.09 4.76
C SER A 95 3.16 -0.27 6.26
N LEU A 96 3.94 -1.28 6.65
CA LEU A 96 4.31 -1.52 8.05
C LEU A 96 5.38 -0.52 8.51
N LYS A 97 5.02 0.32 9.48
CA LYS A 97 5.90 1.28 10.15
C LYS A 97 6.35 0.70 11.50
N GLN A 98 7.35 1.31 12.12
CA GLN A 98 7.90 0.87 13.41
C GLN A 98 6.83 0.67 14.50
N ARG A 99 5.78 1.50 14.55
CA ARG A 99 4.67 1.34 15.50
C ARG A 99 3.92 0.01 15.32
N HIS A 100 3.71 -0.43 14.07
CA HIS A 100 3.02 -1.68 13.77
C HIS A 100 3.87 -2.87 14.22
N TRP A 101 5.18 -2.77 14.05
CA TRP A 101 6.12 -3.77 14.57
C TRP A 101 6.11 -3.83 16.10
N LYS A 102 6.05 -2.69 16.80
CA LYS A 102 5.87 -2.67 18.26
C LYS A 102 4.56 -3.34 18.68
N ASP A 103 3.47 -3.06 17.95
CA ASP A 103 2.16 -3.68 18.18
C ASP A 103 2.17 -5.17 17.87
N LEU A 104 3.00 -5.64 16.93
CA LEU A 104 3.13 -7.07 16.60
C LEU A 104 3.92 -7.83 17.67
N LEU A 105 5.06 -7.27 18.09
CA LEU A 105 6.00 -7.93 19.00
C LEU A 105 5.72 -7.64 20.49
N GLN A 106 4.51 -7.16 20.82
CA GLN A 106 4.08 -6.87 22.20
C GLN A 106 5.05 -5.95 22.98
N GLY A 107 5.68 -4.99 22.29
CA GLY A 107 6.64 -4.09 22.92
C GLY A 107 8.03 -4.68 23.20
N GLN A 108 8.32 -5.92 22.78
CA GLN A 108 9.71 -6.29 22.54
C GLN A 108 10.26 -5.31 21.50
N LEU A 109 11.40 -4.69 21.81
CA LEU A 109 12.03 -3.70 20.96
C LEU A 109 12.36 -4.35 19.61
N TYR A 110 11.44 -4.20 18.65
CA TYR A 110 11.77 -4.33 17.24
C TYR A 110 12.78 -3.23 16.95
N ASP A 111 14.02 -3.62 16.87
CA ASP A 111 15.08 -2.81 16.34
C ASP A 111 15.14 -3.11 14.84
N PRO A 112 14.69 -2.20 13.96
CA PRO A 112 14.78 -2.39 12.51
C PRO A 112 16.23 -2.55 12.03
N GLU A 113 17.22 -2.15 12.84
CA GLU A 113 18.64 -2.38 12.57
C GLU A 113 19.12 -3.74 13.10
N LYS A 114 18.37 -4.40 13.98
CA LYS A 114 18.68 -5.79 14.34
C LYS A 114 18.27 -6.71 13.20
N GLU A 115 19.26 -7.46 12.75
CA GLU A 115 19.13 -8.55 11.80
C GLU A 115 18.26 -9.68 12.40
N VAL A 116 16.94 -9.60 12.22
CA VAL A 116 15.99 -10.64 12.64
C VAL A 116 15.97 -11.76 11.61
N LYS A 117 16.27 -12.99 12.04
CA LYS A 117 16.11 -14.18 11.21
C LYS A 117 14.65 -14.61 11.10
N VAL A 118 14.28 -15.25 9.98
CA VAL A 118 12.94 -15.83 9.80
C VAL A 118 12.59 -16.81 10.92
N SER A 119 13.49 -17.73 11.25
CA SER A 119 13.30 -18.71 12.33
C SER A 119 12.98 -18.04 13.67
N GLN A 120 13.65 -16.93 13.99
CA GLN A 120 13.37 -16.19 15.22
C GLN A 120 11.96 -15.60 15.20
N LEU A 121 11.56 -14.98 14.09
CA LEU A 121 10.22 -14.42 13.95
C LEU A 121 9.13 -15.49 13.98
N MET A 122 9.39 -16.67 13.39
CA MET A 122 8.47 -17.81 13.39
C MET A 122 8.37 -18.50 14.74
N SER A 123 9.44 -18.45 15.54
CA SER A 123 9.46 -19.00 16.89
C SER A 123 8.66 -18.14 17.88
N GLN A 124 8.52 -16.85 17.57
CA GLN A 124 7.57 -16.01 18.28
C GLN A 124 6.19 -16.51 17.90
N GLN A 125 5.42 -16.98 18.88
CA GLN A 125 4.09 -17.54 18.70
C GLN A 125 3.09 -16.41 18.35
N LEU A 126 3.30 -15.80 17.18
CA LEU A 126 2.57 -14.63 16.74
C LEU A 126 1.19 -15.08 16.25
N ASP A 127 0.16 -14.51 16.85
CA ASP A 127 -1.23 -14.81 16.52
C ASP A 127 -1.58 -14.30 15.11
N HIS A 128 -1.79 -15.22 14.16
CA HIS A 128 -2.16 -14.93 12.77
C HIS A 128 -3.31 -13.91 12.66
N THR A 129 -4.28 -13.93 13.56
CA THR A 129 -5.42 -12.99 13.53
C THR A 129 -4.96 -11.57 13.85
N ARG A 130 -4.08 -11.41 14.86
CA ARG A 130 -3.45 -10.14 15.22
C ARG A 130 -2.62 -9.59 14.07
N ILE A 131 -1.81 -10.42 13.42
CA ILE A 131 -0.96 -9.94 12.32
C ILE A 131 -1.78 -9.50 11.13
N THR A 132 -2.78 -10.29 10.74
CA THR A 132 -3.68 -9.93 9.65
C THR A 132 -4.36 -8.60 9.94
N LYS A 133 -4.81 -8.39 11.19
CA LYS A 133 -5.38 -7.12 11.63
C LYS A 133 -4.37 -5.97 11.54
N VAL A 134 -3.17 -6.11 12.08
CA VAL A 134 -2.15 -5.05 12.07
C VAL A 134 -1.72 -4.71 10.63
N CYS A 135 -1.51 -5.70 9.77
CA CYS A 135 -1.15 -5.49 8.38
C CYS A 135 -2.27 -4.77 7.62
N ARG A 136 -3.52 -5.16 7.84
CA ARG A 136 -4.69 -4.48 7.26
C ARG A 136 -4.79 -3.04 7.75
N ASP A 137 -4.67 -2.83 9.05
CA ASP A 137 -4.75 -1.48 9.64
C ASP A 137 -3.62 -0.59 9.11
N ALA A 138 -2.40 -1.12 8.98
CA ALA A 138 -1.26 -0.46 8.37
C ALA A 138 -1.52 -0.09 6.90
N GLN A 139 -2.14 -0.99 6.13
CA GLN A 139 -2.50 -0.74 4.75
C GLN A 139 -3.54 0.38 4.62
N VAL A 140 -4.59 0.38 5.44
CA VAL A 140 -5.61 1.43 5.45
C VAL A 140 -4.99 2.78 5.80
N GLN A 141 -4.11 2.82 6.80
CA GLN A 141 -3.41 4.04 7.20
C GLN A 141 -2.49 4.57 6.10
N SER A 142 -1.73 3.69 5.46
CA SER A 142 -0.85 4.04 4.34
C SER A 142 -1.63 4.60 3.16
N SER A 143 -2.74 3.94 2.78
CA SER A 143 -3.63 4.41 1.72
C SER A 143 -4.26 5.78 2.03
N MET A 144 -4.70 5.99 3.27
CA MET A 144 -5.27 7.26 3.70
C MET A 144 -4.23 8.38 3.70
N GLU A 145 -3.01 8.12 4.18
CA GLU A 145 -1.89 9.06 4.10
C GLU A 145 -1.58 9.42 2.64
N GLN A 146 -1.45 8.43 1.76
CA GLN A 146 -1.18 8.68 0.34
C GLN A 146 -2.28 9.51 -0.31
N SER A 147 -3.55 9.24 0.00
CA SER A 147 -4.69 10.01 -0.50
C SER A 147 -4.62 11.46 -0.01
N PHE A 148 -4.31 11.66 1.27
CA PHE A 148 -4.12 12.99 1.84
C PHE A 148 -2.94 13.73 1.19
N GLN A 149 -1.80 13.08 0.97
CA GLN A 149 -0.65 13.71 0.31
C GLN A 149 -0.93 14.06 -1.16
N LYS A 150 -1.65 13.19 -1.90
CA LYS A 150 -2.09 13.50 -3.27
C LYS A 150 -2.97 14.74 -3.31
N LEU A 151 -3.91 14.84 -2.37
CA LEU A 151 -4.80 15.99 -2.26
C LEU A 151 -4.02 17.27 -1.93
N ARG A 152 -3.10 17.22 -0.95
CA ARG A 152 -2.21 18.35 -0.63
C ARG A 152 -1.39 18.79 -1.84
N LEU A 153 -0.81 17.83 -2.57
CA LEU A 153 -0.01 18.11 -3.76
C LEU A 153 -0.87 18.77 -4.84
N ALA A 154 -2.05 18.21 -5.11
CA ALA A 154 -3.00 18.78 -6.08
C ALA A 154 -3.29 20.25 -5.74
N TRP A 155 -3.63 20.57 -4.49
CA TRP A 155 -3.87 21.94 -4.05
C TRP A 155 -2.62 22.85 -4.12
N SER A 156 -1.42 22.31 -3.85
CA SER A 156 -0.19 23.10 -3.97
C SER A 156 0.20 23.42 -5.41
N CYS A 157 -0.22 22.59 -6.37
CA CYS A 157 0.07 22.76 -7.79
C CYS A 157 -1.07 23.45 -8.56
N ARG A 158 -2.18 23.79 -7.90
CA ARG A 158 -3.33 24.41 -8.57
C ARG A 158 -2.99 25.82 -9.05
N LEU A 159 -3.33 26.06 -10.32
CA LEU A 159 -3.29 27.36 -10.99
C LEU A 159 -4.67 28.00 -10.92
N PHE A 160 -4.75 29.29 -10.63
CA PHE A 160 -6.00 30.03 -10.63
C PHE A 160 -6.11 30.80 -11.94
N GLN A 161 -7.24 30.65 -12.63
CA GLN A 161 -7.55 31.44 -13.82
C GLN A 161 -8.20 32.76 -13.38
N LEU A 162 -7.61 33.86 -13.82
CA LEU A 162 -8.12 35.21 -13.60
C LEU A 162 -8.57 35.76 -14.96
N GLU A 163 -9.84 36.15 -15.04
CA GLU A 163 -10.35 36.93 -16.15
C GLU A 163 -10.03 38.41 -15.91
N THR A 164 -9.46 39.06 -16.92
CA THR A 164 -9.32 40.51 -16.91
C THR A 164 -10.61 41.15 -17.39
N PHE A 165 -11.17 42.05 -16.59
CA PHE A 165 -12.23 42.93 -17.01
C PHE A 165 -11.64 44.33 -17.25
N THR A 166 -11.78 44.83 -18.47
CA THR A 166 -11.52 46.24 -18.77
C THR A 166 -12.82 47.01 -18.54
N LEU A 167 -12.81 47.97 -17.62
CA LEU A 167 -13.93 48.89 -17.50
C LEU A 167 -14.07 49.67 -18.82
N PRO A 168 -15.27 49.77 -19.40
CA PRO A 168 -15.47 50.60 -20.59
C PRO A 168 -15.24 52.06 -20.20
N GLY A 169 -14.07 52.60 -20.53
CA GLY A 169 -13.88 54.04 -20.65
C GLY A 169 -14.78 54.57 -21.78
N PRO A 170 -15.20 55.85 -21.74
CA PRO A 170 -16.24 56.39 -22.63
C PRO A 170 -15.93 56.39 -24.14
N ASP A 171 -14.89 55.71 -24.64
CA ASP A 171 -14.53 55.78 -26.07
C ASP A 171 -13.76 54.57 -26.67
N LEU A 172 -13.83 53.36 -26.09
CA LEU A 172 -13.12 52.19 -26.66
C LEU A 172 -14.03 50.97 -26.83
N GLN A 173 -13.98 50.38 -28.04
CA GLN A 173 -14.76 49.21 -28.45
C GLN A 173 -14.53 47.99 -27.55
N PRO A 174 -15.58 47.20 -27.26
CA PRO A 174 -15.46 45.97 -26.49
C PRO A 174 -15.15 44.81 -27.43
N ASP A 175 -14.05 44.06 -27.24
CA ASP A 175 -13.98 42.66 -27.72
C ASP A 175 -12.74 41.82 -27.29
N ALA A 176 -11.94 42.23 -26.31
CA ALA A 176 -10.79 41.43 -25.88
C ALA A 176 -10.88 40.96 -24.42
N THR A 177 -11.46 39.78 -24.20
CA THR A 177 -11.32 39.04 -22.93
C THR A 177 -9.92 38.41 -22.89
N VAL A 178 -9.03 38.90 -22.03
CA VAL A 178 -7.71 38.30 -21.81
C VAL A 178 -7.76 37.40 -20.57
N ILE A 179 -7.51 36.11 -20.76
CA ILE A 179 -7.42 35.12 -19.67
C ILE A 179 -5.98 35.10 -19.16
N ILE A 180 -5.75 35.47 -17.90
CA ILE A 180 -4.45 35.39 -17.24
C ILE A 180 -4.45 34.17 -16.32
N THR A 181 -3.48 33.28 -16.49
CA THR A 181 -3.28 32.15 -15.56
C THR A 181 -2.21 32.52 -14.54
N VAL A 182 -2.54 32.53 -13.25
CA VAL A 182 -1.59 32.87 -12.17
C VAL A 182 -1.28 31.65 -11.31
N ASN A 183 0.02 31.46 -11.05
CA ASN A 183 0.55 30.41 -10.19
C ASN A 183 0.83 30.99 -8.80
N ILE A 184 0.19 30.47 -7.75
CA ILE A 184 0.26 31.02 -6.38
C ILE A 184 1.68 30.96 -5.79
N VAL A 185 2.55 30.10 -6.33
CA VAL A 185 3.88 29.86 -5.75
C VAL A 185 4.89 30.97 -6.10
N ASN A 186 4.63 31.87 -7.05
CA ASN A 186 5.62 32.91 -7.39
C ASN A 186 5.01 34.19 -7.97
N VAL A 187 4.33 34.99 -7.13
CA VAL A 187 4.00 36.38 -7.47
C VAL A 187 5.22 37.27 -7.21
N ARG A 188 6.28 37.05 -7.98
CA ARG A 188 7.41 38.00 -8.15
C ARG A 188 7.75 38.10 -9.63
N GLY A 189 6.75 38.46 -10.44
CA GLY A 189 6.97 38.90 -11.81
C GLY A 189 7.08 40.42 -11.85
N ARG A 190 8.29 40.96 -12.07
CA ARG A 190 8.47 42.30 -12.61
C ARG A 190 7.86 42.30 -14.02
N GLY A 191 6.83 43.10 -14.25
CA GLY A 191 6.21 43.21 -15.57
C GLY A 191 5.46 44.53 -15.69
N VAL A 192 6.06 45.43 -16.49
CA VAL A 192 5.58 46.69 -17.04
C VAL A 192 4.05 46.85 -17.03
N GLY A 193 3.57 47.90 -16.37
CA GLY A 193 2.15 48.18 -16.19
C GLY A 193 1.46 48.68 -17.47
N PRO A 194 0.19 48.28 -17.71
CA PRO A 194 -0.68 48.94 -18.67
C PRO A 194 -1.42 50.15 -18.05
N PRO A 195 -1.83 51.13 -18.87
CA PRO A 195 -2.55 52.33 -18.42
C PRO A 195 -4.05 52.04 -18.29
N GLY A 196 -4.51 51.72 -17.08
CA GLY A 196 -5.94 51.65 -16.74
C GLY A 196 -6.22 50.80 -15.49
N PRO A 197 -7.30 51.07 -14.74
CA PRO A 197 -7.72 50.21 -13.65
C PRO A 197 -8.23 48.88 -14.22
N LEU A 198 -7.36 47.87 -14.24
CA LEU A 198 -7.73 46.50 -14.55
C LEU A 198 -8.37 45.88 -13.32
N THR A 199 -9.66 45.52 -13.42
CA THR A 199 -10.31 44.71 -12.40
C THR A 199 -10.15 43.25 -12.80
N LEU A 200 -9.41 42.47 -12.01
CA LEU A 200 -9.28 41.03 -12.20
C LEU A 200 -10.41 40.32 -11.47
N ARG A 201 -11.21 39.52 -12.18
CA ARG A 201 -12.23 38.66 -11.59
C ARG A 201 -11.77 37.19 -11.66
N PRO A 202 -11.79 36.43 -10.56
CA PRO A 202 -11.56 34.99 -10.62
C PRO A 202 -12.65 34.32 -11.47
N ALA A 203 -12.26 33.54 -12.47
CA ALA A 203 -13.18 32.78 -13.30
C ALA A 203 -13.28 31.33 -12.81
N GLY A 204 -14.47 30.73 -12.90
CA GLY A 204 -14.70 29.34 -12.49
C GLY A 204 -14.59 29.10 -10.97
N LEU A 205 -14.86 30.13 -10.16
CA LEU A 205 -14.79 30.05 -8.70
C LEU A 205 -15.81 29.06 -8.13
N GLU A 206 -16.94 28.86 -8.80
CA GLU A 206 -18.01 27.94 -8.41
C GLU A 206 -17.55 26.48 -8.47
N VAL A 207 -16.84 26.12 -9.55
CA VAL A 207 -16.25 24.79 -9.71
C VAL A 207 -15.15 24.56 -8.67
N LEU A 208 -14.31 25.57 -8.43
CA LEU A 208 -13.27 25.51 -7.40
C LEU A 208 -13.86 25.40 -5.99
N SER A 209 -14.97 26.09 -5.70
CA SER A 209 -15.66 25.99 -4.42
C SER A 209 -16.25 24.58 -4.21
N ALA A 210 -16.93 24.03 -5.23
CA ALA A 210 -17.49 22.69 -5.16
C ALA A 210 -16.40 21.60 -4.96
N GLU A 211 -15.27 21.73 -5.68
CA GLU A 211 -14.11 20.84 -5.48
C GLU A 211 -13.50 20.99 -4.08
N MET A 212 -13.36 22.24 -3.60
CA MET A 212 -12.86 22.52 -2.26
C MET A 212 -13.76 21.91 -1.18
N GLU A 213 -15.08 22.06 -1.29
CA GLU A 213 -16.04 21.47 -0.36
C GLU A 213 -15.96 19.94 -0.36
N SER A 214 -15.91 19.33 -1.56
CA SER A 214 -15.72 17.88 -1.72
C SER A 214 -14.45 17.37 -1.05
N ASP A 215 -13.34 18.08 -1.25
CA ASP A 215 -12.04 17.75 -0.66
C ASP A 215 -12.04 17.96 0.85
N VAL A 216 -12.67 19.04 1.35
CA VAL A 216 -12.83 19.30 2.79
C VAL A 216 -13.67 18.21 3.45
N MET A 217 -14.77 17.78 2.84
CA MET A 217 -15.57 16.65 3.34
C MET A 217 -14.75 15.37 3.42
N SER A 218 -14.01 15.07 2.34
CA SER A 218 -13.14 13.89 2.27
C SER A 218 -12.06 13.91 3.36
N VAL A 219 -11.36 15.03 3.53
CA VAL A 219 -10.31 15.19 4.54
C VAL A 219 -10.87 15.20 5.96
N SER A 220 -12.08 15.73 6.17
CA SER A 220 -12.77 15.69 7.46
C SER A 220 -13.14 14.25 7.85
N ALA A 221 -13.60 13.44 6.89
CA ALA A 221 -13.83 12.01 7.10
C ALA A 221 -12.53 11.27 7.46
N MET A 222 -11.41 11.60 6.81
CA MET A 222 -10.08 11.06 7.18
C MET A 222 -9.69 11.48 8.62
N ALA A 223 -9.94 12.73 9.00
CA ALA A 223 -9.64 13.25 10.34
C ALA A 223 -10.36 12.47 11.45
N ALA A 224 -11.63 12.13 11.20
CA ALA A 224 -12.47 11.35 12.12
C ALA A 224 -12.05 9.88 12.22
N SER A 225 -11.35 9.35 11.21
CA SER A 225 -10.91 7.95 11.21
C SER A 225 -9.86 7.67 12.30
N PRO A 226 -9.90 6.49 12.97
CA PRO A 226 -8.82 6.07 13.86
C PRO A 226 -7.49 5.88 13.11
N HIS A 227 -7.54 5.60 11.81
CA HIS A 227 -6.36 5.37 10.98
C HIS A 227 -5.54 6.64 10.69
N SER A 228 -6.09 7.84 10.92
CA SER A 228 -5.36 9.09 10.75
C SER A 228 -4.43 9.46 11.90
N ALA A 229 -4.43 8.70 13.01
CA ALA A 229 -3.80 9.12 14.27
C ALA A 229 -2.37 9.68 14.15
N THR A 230 -1.54 9.16 13.26
CA THR A 230 -0.14 9.61 13.05
C THR A 230 0.01 10.90 12.26
N PHE A 231 -0.98 11.27 11.44
CA PHE A 231 -0.94 12.44 10.56
C PHE A 231 -2.14 13.36 10.76
N ARG A 232 -2.96 13.10 11.78
CA ARG A 232 -4.14 13.88 12.14
C ARG A 232 -3.82 15.35 12.35
N LEU A 233 -2.68 15.65 12.97
CA LEU A 233 -2.22 17.03 13.15
C LEU A 233 -1.97 17.74 11.80
N GLN A 234 -1.43 17.02 10.81
CA GLN A 234 -1.23 17.56 9.46
C GLN A 234 -2.57 17.78 8.76
N ILE A 235 -3.51 16.84 8.87
CA ILE A 235 -4.89 16.98 8.39
C ILE A 235 -5.55 18.22 8.98
N GLN A 236 -5.48 18.39 10.31
CA GLN A 236 -6.10 19.54 11.00
C GLN A 236 -5.43 20.86 10.65
N ALA A 237 -4.11 20.86 10.43
CA ALA A 237 -3.41 22.05 9.93
C ALA A 237 -3.89 22.42 8.53
N TRP A 238 -4.01 21.43 7.63
CA TRP A 238 -4.49 21.64 6.26
C TRP A 238 -5.94 22.15 6.23
N LEU A 239 -6.85 21.54 7.02
CA LEU A 239 -8.24 22.00 7.12
C LEU A 239 -8.34 23.46 7.60
N ARG A 240 -7.47 23.87 8.54
CA ARG A 240 -7.39 25.28 8.98
C ARG A 240 -6.90 26.20 7.85
N SER A 241 -5.90 25.78 7.08
CA SER A 241 -5.43 26.54 5.92
C SER A 241 -6.53 26.72 4.87
N VAL A 242 -7.30 25.68 4.57
CA VAL A 242 -8.42 25.76 3.61
C VAL A 242 -9.55 26.63 4.14
N ALA A 243 -9.89 26.52 5.42
CA ALA A 243 -10.88 27.40 6.05
C ALA A 243 -10.45 28.89 6.01
N ALA A 244 -9.15 29.18 6.11
CA ALA A 244 -8.64 30.54 5.95
C ALA A 244 -8.77 31.05 4.51
N LEU A 245 -8.56 30.17 3.50
CA LEU A 245 -8.79 30.51 2.09
C LEU A 245 -10.27 30.83 1.81
N GLY A 246 -11.20 30.05 2.36
CA GLY A 246 -12.64 30.32 2.21
C GLY A 246 -13.06 31.69 2.77
N LYS A 247 -12.45 32.13 3.87
CA LYS A 247 -12.71 33.46 4.46
C LYS A 247 -12.17 34.62 3.61
N LEU A 248 -11.10 34.39 2.83
CA LEU A 248 -10.55 35.39 1.92
C LEU A 248 -11.43 35.60 0.69
N GLY A 249 -12.16 34.57 0.23
CA GLY A 249 -13.07 34.67 -0.91
C GLY A 249 -14.41 35.37 -0.59
N GLY A 250 -14.92 35.23 0.63
CA GLY A 250 -16.22 35.78 1.05
C GLY A 250 -16.29 37.28 1.33
N ASN A 251 -15.16 38.00 1.25
CA ASN A 251 -15.09 39.46 1.49
C ASN A 251 -15.11 40.30 0.20
N THR A 252 -15.66 39.76 -0.90
CA THR A 252 -15.73 40.45 -2.20
C THR A 252 -17.09 41.09 -2.51
N ASP A 253 -17.98 41.21 -1.51
CA ASP A 253 -19.16 42.08 -1.62
C ASP A 253 -18.79 43.53 -1.26
N LEU A 254 -18.34 44.28 -2.26
CA LEU A 254 -18.34 45.75 -2.33
C LEU A 254 -18.92 46.18 -3.67
#